data_AF-L1P7C1-F1
#
_entry.id   AF-L1P7C1-F1
#
_cell.length_a   1.000
_cell.length_b   1.000
_cell.length_c   1.000
_cell.angle_alpha   90.00
_cell.angle_beta   90.00
_cell.angle_gamma   90.00
#
_symmetry.space_group_name_H-M   'P 1'
#
loop_
_entity.id
_entity.type
_entity.pdbx_description
1 polymer ?
#
loop_
_entity_poly.entity_id
_entity_poly.type
_entity_poly.pdbx_seq_one_letter_code
_entity_poly.pdbx_strand_id
1 'polypeptide(L)'
;MAGIRITLKETGQQSVARLWVYNPNEPDFLIHFRRPEDYYGEFGFDWMRDDYSTICNNYEELKKEYYDCEKNKKVELLKDKEYFVPWFSMLPKQKDVKLALKLENIKRELSEKDIIKIPTTESISFEPNEIKLKNIQKKEKEGKEFLVTVTCSKPLTKDICIPVLNKDNKEVGKLNVAKNDVEYHLPVTIINIEGNGIESRPISASEIEKIFNEKSFQQAFIKTSVKTDTLNKSIEELLSIGAISFLDESNNKEFKEIYNRTERIVANEKTLEILEGIYAKQNSNANKGVNLFVLNIERHHFVEYIPNKPKTYGRYDIYEELEVNKNGNKTKVYKYICKYKTELDSSYKGKYFMLEGGRGGQSNVIPTKKNCCILYQGYDERMTTVHEIGHLLGLSEIYKLLISEERYDFLKRKQNLTEEEKDYIKDYEVMRKYKYFTFKHGSTDNFMDDYIRYNQVEVPKKSFYRWQWGVMQYEINNYIEK
;
A
#
# COMPACT_ATOMS: atom_id res chain seq x y z
N MET A 1 11.88 -23.47 -41.29
CA MET A 1 10.98 -24.58 -41.67
C MET A 1 11.66 -25.37 -42.77
N ALA A 2 11.85 -26.68 -42.59
CA ALA A 2 12.32 -27.56 -43.64
C ALA A 2 11.19 -28.57 -43.97
N GLY A 3 10.90 -28.76 -45.24
CA GLY A 3 9.90 -29.72 -45.70
C GLY A 3 10.51 -30.64 -46.75
N ILE A 4 10.20 -31.92 -46.65
CA ILE A 4 10.54 -32.89 -47.70
C ILE A 4 9.26 -33.12 -48.51
N ARG A 5 9.35 -32.85 -49.82
CA ARG A 5 8.29 -33.17 -50.79
C ARG A 5 8.72 -34.42 -51.53
N ILE A 6 7.97 -35.50 -51.36
CA ILE A 6 8.18 -36.76 -52.08
C ILE A 6 7.12 -36.82 -53.18
N THR A 7 7.54 -37.04 -54.41
CA THR A 7 6.65 -37.24 -55.56
C THR A 7 6.85 -38.64 -56.10
N LEU A 8 5.78 -39.43 -56.16
CA LEU A 8 5.79 -40.74 -56.79
C LEU A 8 5.81 -40.56 -58.31
N LYS A 9 6.88 -41.04 -58.96
CA LYS A 9 7.17 -40.76 -60.37
C LYS A 9 6.13 -41.35 -61.33
N GLU A 10 5.54 -42.49 -60.98
CA GLU A 10 4.59 -43.22 -61.83
C GLU A 10 3.16 -42.66 -61.75
N THR A 11 2.75 -42.18 -60.58
CA THR A 11 1.37 -41.72 -60.34
C THR A 11 1.23 -40.21 -60.23
N GLY A 12 2.34 -39.48 -60.13
CA GLY A 12 2.37 -38.04 -59.90
C GLY A 12 1.90 -37.62 -58.49
N GLN A 13 1.54 -38.58 -57.62
CA GLN A 13 1.08 -38.26 -56.27
C GLN A 13 2.20 -37.64 -55.43
N GLN A 14 1.85 -36.57 -54.73
CA GLN A 14 2.77 -35.86 -53.84
C GLN A 14 2.35 -36.06 -52.39
N SER A 15 3.33 -36.37 -51.55
CA SER A 15 3.19 -36.30 -50.11
C SER A 15 4.17 -35.27 -49.56
N VAL A 16 3.70 -34.42 -48.64
CA VAL A 16 4.49 -33.36 -48.04
C VAL A 16 4.59 -33.62 -46.54
N ALA A 17 5.78 -33.99 -46.09
CA ALA A 17 6.10 -34.07 -44.68
C ALA A 17 6.69 -32.73 -44.21
N ARG A 18 6.03 -32.08 -43.26
CA ARG A 18 6.51 -30.84 -42.65
C ARG A 18 7.25 -31.19 -41.36
N LEU A 19 8.53 -30.82 -41.27
CA LEU A 19 9.29 -30.95 -40.02
C LEU A 19 9.03 -29.70 -39.18
N TRP A 20 8.32 -29.86 -38.07
CA TRP A 20 8.26 -28.83 -37.04
C TRP A 20 9.59 -28.84 -36.30
N VAL A 21 10.25 -27.69 -36.19
CA VAL A 21 11.37 -27.55 -35.25
C VAL A 21 10.75 -27.49 -33.86
N TYR A 22 10.49 -28.65 -33.28
CA TYR A 22 10.22 -28.77 -31.85
C TYR A 22 11.50 -28.32 -31.13
N ASN A 23 11.42 -27.23 -30.38
CA ASN A 23 12.51 -26.84 -29.49
C ASN A 23 12.27 -27.59 -28.16
N PRO A 24 12.97 -28.71 -27.88
CA PRO A 24 12.67 -29.57 -26.75
C PRO A 24 12.91 -28.92 -25.38
N ASN A 25 13.46 -27.70 -25.36
CA ASN A 25 13.82 -26.98 -24.14
C ASN A 25 12.75 -26.01 -23.65
N GLU A 26 11.73 -25.69 -24.46
CA GLU A 26 10.63 -24.82 -24.01
C GLU A 26 9.51 -25.67 -23.36
N PRO A 27 9.00 -25.27 -22.18
CA PRO A 27 7.90 -25.96 -21.56
C PRO A 27 6.61 -25.74 -22.35
N ASP A 28 5.75 -26.75 -22.37
CA ASP A 28 4.47 -26.68 -23.08
C ASP A 28 3.38 -25.90 -22.31
N PHE A 29 3.66 -25.55 -21.05
CA PHE A 29 2.79 -24.84 -20.13
C PHE A 29 3.61 -24.08 -19.08
N LEU A 30 2.99 -23.11 -18.41
CA LEU A 30 3.53 -22.44 -17.24
C LEU A 30 2.57 -22.54 -16.05
N ILE A 31 3.14 -22.47 -14.85
CA ILE A 31 2.41 -22.38 -13.58
C ILE A 31 2.68 -21.02 -12.96
N HIS A 32 1.61 -20.38 -12.53
CA HIS A 32 1.64 -19.09 -11.86
C HIS A 32 1.01 -19.21 -10.48
N PHE A 33 1.73 -18.78 -9.44
CA PHE A 33 1.12 -18.59 -8.12
C PHE A 33 0.28 -17.31 -8.14
N ARG A 34 -0.88 -17.35 -7.48
CA ARG A 34 -1.80 -16.24 -7.29
C ARG A 34 -2.35 -16.27 -5.87
N ARG A 35 -2.93 -15.14 -5.46
CA ARG A 35 -3.77 -15.10 -4.26
C ARG A 35 -5.06 -15.88 -4.51
N PRO A 36 -5.60 -16.55 -3.49
CA PRO A 36 -6.98 -17.00 -3.51
C PRO A 36 -7.96 -15.84 -3.77
N GLU A 37 -9.14 -16.14 -4.30
CA GLU A 37 -10.23 -15.18 -4.53
C GLU A 37 -10.70 -14.51 -3.22
N ASP A 38 -10.72 -15.28 -2.13
CA ASP A 38 -11.13 -14.85 -0.80
C ASP A 38 -10.00 -14.13 -0.02
N TYR A 39 -8.83 -13.96 -0.62
CA TYR A 39 -7.70 -13.27 0.02
C TYR A 39 -8.08 -11.86 0.49
N TYR A 40 -7.74 -11.57 1.74
CA TYR A 40 -7.99 -10.30 2.40
C TYR A 40 -6.77 -9.77 3.17
N GLY A 41 -5.58 -10.23 2.80
CA GLY A 41 -4.33 -9.72 3.36
C GLY A 41 -3.74 -10.55 4.49
N GLU A 42 -4.13 -11.82 4.60
CA GLU A 42 -3.75 -12.75 5.68
C GLU A 42 -2.25 -13.06 5.71
N PHE A 43 -1.59 -12.99 4.56
CA PHE A 43 -0.17 -13.23 4.37
C PHE A 43 0.34 -12.28 3.28
N GLY A 44 1.64 -12.02 3.19
CA GLY A 44 2.16 -11.12 2.15
C GLY A 44 2.21 -11.82 0.80
N PHE A 45 1.62 -11.21 -0.23
CA PHE A 45 1.74 -11.72 -1.60
C PHE A 45 1.75 -10.58 -2.62
N ASP A 46 2.81 -10.53 -3.42
CA ASP A 46 3.04 -9.50 -4.43
C ASP A 46 3.44 -10.15 -5.76
N TRP A 47 2.80 -9.76 -6.86
CA TRP A 47 3.09 -10.27 -8.20
C TRP A 47 2.90 -9.18 -9.23
N MET A 48 3.62 -9.30 -10.35
CA MET A 48 3.46 -8.39 -11.48
C MET A 48 2.02 -8.45 -12.03
N ARG A 49 1.26 -7.36 -11.90
CA ARG A 49 -0.06 -7.23 -12.52
C ARG A 49 0.07 -6.86 -14.00
N ASP A 50 -0.94 -7.22 -14.79
CA ASP A 50 -0.94 -7.00 -16.24
C ASP A 50 -0.97 -5.49 -16.59
N ASP A 51 -1.67 -4.70 -15.79
CA ASP A 51 -1.86 -3.26 -15.99
C ASP A 51 -0.65 -2.42 -15.57
N TYR A 52 0.31 -2.96 -14.81
CA TYR A 52 1.50 -2.24 -14.34
C TYR A 52 2.34 -1.63 -15.47
N SER A 53 2.33 -2.28 -16.65
CA SER A 53 2.96 -1.75 -17.86
C SER A 53 2.41 -0.38 -18.30
N THR A 54 1.19 -0.05 -17.89
CA THR A 54 0.48 1.19 -18.26
C THR A 54 0.33 2.18 -17.10
N ILE A 55 0.39 1.70 -15.85
CA ILE A 55 0.15 2.54 -14.68
C ILE A 55 1.42 2.85 -13.85
N CYS A 56 2.52 2.11 -14.03
CA CYS A 56 3.77 2.35 -13.31
C CYS A 56 4.65 3.38 -14.02
N ASN A 57 5.24 4.31 -13.27
CA ASN A 57 6.16 5.32 -13.79
C ASN A 57 7.47 4.76 -14.35
N ASN A 58 7.95 3.62 -13.83
CA ASN A 58 9.20 2.98 -14.23
C ASN A 58 9.06 1.46 -14.29
N TYR A 59 8.31 1.00 -15.28
CA TYR A 59 7.99 -0.41 -15.45
C TYR A 59 9.22 -1.31 -15.63
N GLU A 60 10.23 -0.88 -16.41
CA GLU A 60 11.43 -1.69 -16.65
C GLU A 60 12.25 -1.93 -15.38
N GLU A 61 12.29 -0.96 -14.48
CA GLU A 61 12.94 -1.14 -13.19
C GLU A 61 12.09 -2.01 -12.24
N LEU A 62 10.77 -1.87 -12.28
CA LEU A 62 9.83 -2.68 -11.49
C LEU A 62 9.96 -4.17 -11.82
N LYS A 63 10.21 -4.54 -13.08
CA LYS A 63 10.43 -5.94 -13.50
C LYS A 63 11.52 -6.64 -12.68
N LYS A 64 12.56 -5.91 -12.28
CA LYS A 64 13.70 -6.46 -11.54
C LYS A 64 13.32 -6.91 -10.13
N GLU A 65 12.27 -6.35 -9.54
CA GLU A 65 11.75 -6.81 -8.25
C GLU A 65 11.19 -8.25 -8.34
N TYR A 66 10.75 -8.69 -9.52
CA TYR A 66 10.17 -10.01 -9.74
C TYR A 66 11.15 -10.99 -10.39
N TYR A 67 12.45 -10.80 -10.18
CA TYR A 67 13.50 -11.73 -10.59
C TYR A 67 13.66 -12.88 -9.59
N ASP A 68 14.43 -13.90 -9.96
CA ASP A 68 14.83 -14.97 -9.04
C ASP A 68 15.68 -14.36 -7.91
N CYS A 69 15.18 -14.37 -6.67
CA CYS A 69 15.81 -13.64 -5.57
C CYS A 69 17.17 -14.21 -5.15
N GLU A 70 17.45 -15.49 -5.39
CA GLU A 70 18.74 -16.12 -5.06
C GLU A 70 19.79 -15.87 -6.14
N LYS A 71 19.35 -15.80 -7.41
CA LYS A 71 20.24 -15.58 -8.55
C LYS A 71 20.31 -14.13 -9.01
N ASN A 72 19.45 -13.27 -8.47
CA ASN A 72 19.25 -11.87 -8.84
C ASN A 72 19.19 -11.66 -10.35
N LYS A 73 18.42 -12.51 -11.05
CA LYS A 73 18.34 -12.49 -12.52
C LYS A 73 16.94 -12.78 -13.03
N LYS A 74 16.69 -12.28 -14.24
CA LYS A 74 15.49 -12.58 -15.01
C LYS A 74 15.32 -14.09 -15.19
N VAL A 75 14.07 -14.54 -15.09
CA VAL A 75 13.69 -15.93 -15.32
C VAL A 75 13.16 -16.07 -16.74
N GLU A 76 13.80 -16.94 -17.52
CA GLU A 76 13.47 -17.21 -18.91
C GLU A 76 12.99 -18.67 -19.03
N LEU A 77 11.70 -18.89 -18.81
CA LEU A 77 11.10 -20.22 -18.98
C LEU A 77 10.68 -20.47 -20.43
N LEU A 78 10.31 -19.42 -21.16
CA LEU A 78 9.92 -19.49 -22.56
C LEU A 78 10.73 -18.50 -23.37
N LYS A 79 11.03 -18.88 -24.60
CA LYS A 79 11.60 -17.95 -25.57
C LYS A 79 10.57 -16.84 -25.86
N ASP A 80 11.04 -15.61 -25.86
CA ASP A 80 10.26 -14.40 -26.20
C ASP A 80 9.09 -14.08 -25.24
N LYS A 81 9.07 -14.65 -24.02
CA LYS A 81 8.10 -14.30 -22.99
C LYS A 81 8.75 -14.14 -21.62
N GLU A 82 8.47 -13.02 -20.96
CA GLU A 82 8.96 -12.76 -19.60
C GLU A 82 8.17 -13.57 -18.58
N TYR A 83 8.87 -14.16 -17.60
CA TYR A 83 8.28 -14.78 -16.44
C TYR A 83 8.64 -13.97 -15.19
N PHE A 84 7.63 -13.44 -14.51
CA PHE A 84 7.79 -12.67 -13.28
C PHE A 84 7.52 -13.57 -12.09
N VAL A 85 8.52 -13.68 -11.20
CA VAL A 85 8.44 -14.52 -10.00
C VAL A 85 7.69 -13.74 -8.91
N PRO A 86 6.52 -14.21 -8.44
CA PRO A 86 5.81 -13.56 -7.35
C PRO A 86 6.58 -13.70 -6.03
N TRP A 87 6.36 -12.74 -5.13
CA TRP A 87 6.83 -12.75 -3.76
C TRP A 87 5.76 -13.23 -2.81
N PHE A 88 6.18 -14.04 -1.85
CA PHE A 88 5.35 -14.56 -0.78
C PHE A 88 6.04 -14.34 0.57
N SER A 89 5.23 -13.97 1.56
CA SER A 89 5.61 -13.72 2.95
C SER A 89 4.59 -14.40 3.85
N MET A 90 5.07 -15.14 4.85
CA MET A 90 4.25 -15.72 5.91
C MET A 90 5.05 -15.79 7.21
N LEU A 91 4.37 -15.73 8.36
CA LEU A 91 5.01 -15.96 9.65
C LEU A 91 5.25 -17.47 9.88
N PRO A 92 6.33 -17.85 10.61
CA PRO A 92 6.52 -19.23 11.04
C PRO A 92 5.31 -19.75 11.82
N LYS A 93 4.88 -20.99 11.52
CA LYS A 93 3.71 -21.66 12.14
C LYS A 93 2.36 -20.96 11.91
N GLN A 94 2.28 -19.99 11.01
CA GLN A 94 1.01 -19.43 10.56
C GLN A 94 0.14 -20.53 9.95
N LYS A 95 -1.14 -20.56 10.31
CA LYS A 95 -2.10 -21.56 9.86
C LYS A 95 -2.88 -21.09 8.63
N ASP A 96 -3.42 -22.05 7.90
CA ASP A 96 -4.38 -21.83 6.81
C ASP A 96 -3.90 -20.94 5.67
N VAL A 97 -2.59 -20.89 5.43
CA VAL A 97 -2.01 -20.14 4.31
C VAL A 97 -2.14 -20.94 3.01
N LYS A 98 -2.88 -20.39 2.05
CA LYS A 98 -3.18 -21.04 0.77
C LYS A 98 -2.80 -20.13 -0.40
N LEU A 99 -2.22 -20.72 -1.42
CA LEU A 99 -1.94 -20.06 -2.70
C LEU A 99 -2.76 -20.73 -3.80
N ALA A 100 -3.29 -19.94 -4.72
CA ALA A 100 -3.94 -20.44 -5.91
C ALA A 100 -2.90 -20.71 -7.00
N LEU A 101 -3.07 -21.81 -7.73
CA LEU A 101 -2.30 -22.10 -8.94
C LEU A 101 -3.13 -21.78 -10.17
N LYS A 102 -2.54 -21.00 -11.09
CA LYS A 102 -3.09 -20.72 -12.41
C LYS A 102 -2.25 -21.42 -13.47
N LEU A 103 -2.92 -22.18 -14.33
CA LEU A 103 -2.29 -22.88 -15.44
C LEU A 103 -2.34 -22.02 -16.69
N GLU A 104 -1.19 -21.81 -17.32
CA GLU A 104 -1.11 -21.22 -18.65
C GLU A 104 -0.70 -22.30 -19.64
N ASN A 105 -1.64 -22.76 -20.48
CA ASN A 105 -1.37 -23.76 -21.49
C ASN A 105 -0.90 -23.11 -22.82
N ILE A 106 0.18 -23.60 -23.42
CA ILE A 106 0.85 -22.92 -24.54
C ILE A 106 0.78 -23.74 -25.83
N LYS A 107 1.33 -24.96 -25.83
CA LYS A 107 1.66 -25.65 -27.11
C LYS A 107 0.98 -27.00 -27.33
N ARG A 108 0.22 -27.55 -26.36
CA ARG A 108 -0.49 -28.83 -26.57
C ARG A 108 -1.66 -29.08 -25.64
N GLU A 109 -2.44 -30.10 -25.97
CA GLU A 109 -3.39 -30.69 -25.04
C GLU A 109 -2.67 -31.40 -23.88
N LEU A 110 -3.25 -31.23 -22.68
CA LEU A 110 -2.74 -31.83 -21.45
C LEU A 110 -3.05 -33.33 -21.43
N SER A 111 -2.03 -34.15 -21.20
CA SER A 111 -2.20 -35.59 -21.00
C SER A 111 -2.50 -35.89 -19.52
N GLU A 112 -3.09 -37.06 -19.26
CA GLU A 112 -3.31 -37.57 -17.88
C GLU A 112 -2.01 -37.76 -17.09
N LYS A 113 -0.87 -37.85 -17.77
CA LYS A 113 0.45 -38.06 -17.17
C LYS A 113 1.16 -36.75 -16.84
N ASP A 114 0.62 -35.61 -17.24
CA ASP A 114 1.27 -34.33 -16.98
C ASP A 114 1.01 -33.88 -15.55
N ILE A 115 2.10 -33.79 -14.80
CA ILE A 115 2.15 -33.40 -13.41
C ILE A 115 3.13 -32.25 -13.22
N ILE A 116 2.96 -31.55 -12.11
CA ILE A 116 3.95 -30.64 -11.54
C ILE A 116 4.36 -31.12 -10.16
N LYS A 117 5.58 -30.78 -9.77
CA LYS A 117 6.15 -31.00 -8.45
C LYS A 117 6.64 -29.67 -7.90
N ILE A 118 6.24 -29.35 -6.68
CA ILE A 118 6.72 -28.19 -5.93
C ILE A 118 7.66 -28.73 -4.84
N PRO A 119 8.99 -28.60 -4.99
CA PRO A 119 9.94 -29.11 -4.02
C PRO A 119 9.71 -28.48 -2.65
N THR A 120 9.79 -29.32 -1.62
CA THR A 120 9.80 -28.90 -0.22
C THR A 120 11.23 -28.61 0.22
N THR A 121 11.40 -27.60 1.04
CA THR A 121 12.68 -27.27 1.71
C THR A 121 12.61 -27.69 3.17
N GLU A 122 13.68 -27.51 3.94
CA GLU A 122 13.65 -27.80 5.39
C GLU A 122 12.61 -26.97 6.16
N SER A 123 12.30 -25.76 5.67
CA SER A 123 11.41 -24.81 6.33
C SER A 123 10.03 -24.74 5.68
N ILE A 124 9.96 -24.73 4.34
CA ILE A 124 8.72 -24.53 3.58
C ILE A 124 8.29 -25.81 2.89
N SER A 125 7.05 -26.23 3.12
CA SER A 125 6.41 -27.36 2.44
C SER A 125 5.08 -26.97 1.81
N PHE A 126 4.66 -27.75 0.81
CA PHE A 126 3.42 -27.55 0.06
C PHE A 126 2.54 -28.80 0.14
N GLU A 127 1.24 -28.62 0.30
CA GLU A 127 0.27 -29.72 0.26
C GLU A 127 -0.94 -29.35 -0.60
N PRO A 128 -1.19 -30.08 -1.71
CA PRO A 128 -0.33 -31.11 -2.30
C PRO A 128 0.96 -30.55 -2.91
N ASN A 129 2.06 -31.32 -2.87
CA ASN A 129 3.33 -30.97 -3.54
C ASN A 129 3.48 -31.61 -4.94
N GLU A 130 2.75 -32.67 -5.24
CA GLU A 130 2.67 -33.29 -6.58
C GLU A 130 1.23 -33.19 -7.11
N ILE A 131 1.06 -32.54 -8.25
CA ILE A 131 -0.27 -32.12 -8.74
C ILE A 131 -0.42 -32.50 -10.21
N LYS A 132 -1.51 -33.17 -10.56
CA LYS A 132 -1.90 -33.41 -11.96
C LYS A 132 -2.43 -32.11 -12.58
N LEU A 133 -1.93 -31.74 -13.76
CA LEU A 133 -2.37 -30.53 -14.45
C LEU A 133 -3.87 -30.54 -14.78
N LYS A 134 -4.42 -31.72 -15.06
CA LYS A 134 -5.87 -31.88 -15.30
C LYS A 134 -6.72 -31.54 -14.07
N ASN A 135 -6.19 -31.67 -12.86
CA ASN A 135 -6.92 -31.26 -11.65
C ASN A 135 -7.03 -29.73 -11.58
N ILE A 136 -5.95 -29.01 -11.95
CA ILE A 136 -5.96 -27.55 -12.04
C ILE A 136 -6.95 -27.12 -13.14
N GLN A 137 -6.81 -27.67 -14.35
CA GLN A 137 -7.71 -27.36 -15.47
C GLN A 137 -9.19 -27.67 -15.16
N LYS A 138 -9.46 -28.77 -14.44
CA LYS A 138 -10.81 -29.11 -14.01
C LYS A 138 -11.39 -28.04 -13.07
N LYS A 139 -10.59 -27.58 -12.09
CA LYS A 139 -11.01 -26.50 -11.18
C LYS A 139 -11.29 -25.21 -11.95
N GLU A 140 -10.41 -24.81 -12.86
CA GLU A 140 -10.61 -23.63 -13.71
C GLU A 140 -11.91 -23.73 -14.53
N LYS A 141 -12.21 -24.90 -15.11
CA LYS A 141 -13.48 -25.15 -15.84
C LYS A 141 -14.71 -25.11 -14.94
N GLU A 142 -14.57 -25.43 -13.65
CA GLU A 142 -15.63 -25.30 -12.64
C GLU A 142 -15.78 -23.86 -12.11
N GLY A 143 -14.96 -22.91 -12.59
CA GLY A 143 -14.91 -21.55 -12.05
C GLY A 143 -14.36 -21.51 -10.62
N LYS A 144 -13.44 -22.43 -10.29
CA LYS A 144 -12.83 -22.56 -8.96
C LYS A 144 -11.32 -22.53 -9.07
N GLU A 145 -10.67 -22.15 -7.98
CA GLU A 145 -9.22 -22.18 -7.88
C GLU A 145 -8.70 -23.56 -7.45
N PHE A 146 -7.51 -23.92 -7.94
CA PHE A 146 -6.75 -25.01 -7.35
C PHE A 146 -5.84 -24.44 -6.26
N LEU A 147 -6.11 -24.80 -5.01
CA LEU A 147 -5.39 -24.29 -3.85
C LEU A 147 -4.31 -25.26 -3.39
N VAL A 148 -3.15 -24.70 -3.05
CA VAL A 148 -2.05 -25.40 -2.38
C VAL A 148 -1.84 -24.76 -1.03
N THR A 149 -1.79 -25.58 0.03
CA THR A 149 -1.49 -25.14 1.39
C THR A 149 0.02 -25.01 1.55
N VAL A 150 0.46 -23.88 2.11
CA VAL A 150 1.88 -23.61 2.38
C VAL A 150 2.10 -23.66 3.89
N THR A 151 3.11 -24.42 4.33
CA THR A 151 3.49 -24.51 5.74
C THR A 151 4.91 -24.05 5.93
N CYS A 152 5.15 -23.19 6.94
CA CYS A 152 6.47 -22.77 7.39
C CYS A 152 6.75 -23.37 8.77
N SER A 153 7.55 -24.44 8.82
CA SER A 153 7.86 -25.19 10.04
C SER A 153 8.96 -24.53 10.88
N LYS A 154 9.90 -23.86 10.23
CA LYS A 154 11.04 -23.17 10.82
C LYS A 154 11.28 -21.83 10.13
N PRO A 155 11.82 -20.81 10.84
CA PRO A 155 12.14 -19.54 10.21
C PRO A 155 13.18 -19.67 9.09
N LEU A 156 13.05 -18.82 8.08
CA LEU A 156 13.97 -18.63 6.97
C LEU A 156 14.88 -17.42 7.28
N THR A 157 16.19 -17.63 7.28
CA THR A 157 17.19 -16.57 7.54
C THR A 157 17.62 -15.81 6.29
N LYS A 158 17.23 -16.30 5.11
CA LYS A 158 17.46 -15.67 3.80
C LYS A 158 16.25 -15.85 2.89
N ASP A 159 16.08 -14.95 1.94
CA ASP A 159 15.12 -15.10 0.86
C ASP A 159 15.50 -16.34 0.03
N ILE A 160 14.50 -17.10 -0.42
CA ILE A 160 14.69 -18.32 -1.23
C ILE A 160 13.80 -18.32 -2.47
N CYS A 161 14.21 -19.01 -3.53
CA CYS A 161 13.42 -19.16 -4.74
C CYS A 161 13.05 -20.63 -4.98
N ILE A 162 11.77 -20.96 -4.88
CA ILE A 162 11.27 -22.33 -5.01
C ILE A 162 10.79 -22.55 -6.45
N PRO A 163 11.40 -23.48 -7.23
CA PRO A 163 10.94 -23.79 -8.58
C PRO A 163 9.71 -24.69 -8.56
N VAL A 164 8.89 -24.59 -9.60
CA VAL A 164 7.87 -25.59 -9.94
C VAL A 164 8.42 -26.41 -11.08
N LEU A 165 8.45 -27.73 -10.92
CA LEU A 165 9.04 -28.66 -11.87
C LEU A 165 7.97 -29.47 -12.57
N ASN A 166 8.14 -29.79 -13.86
CA ASN A 166 7.28 -30.77 -14.53
C ASN A 166 7.76 -32.21 -14.25
N LYS A 167 7.09 -33.20 -14.87
CA LYS A 167 7.46 -34.63 -14.77
C LYS A 167 8.90 -34.97 -15.17
N ASP A 168 9.51 -34.14 -16.03
CA ASP A 168 10.86 -34.28 -16.56
C ASP A 168 11.88 -33.41 -15.79
N ASN A 169 11.49 -32.89 -14.61
CA ASN A 169 12.27 -31.98 -13.77
C ASN A 169 12.68 -30.65 -14.44
N LYS A 170 11.95 -30.20 -15.46
CA LYS A 170 12.14 -28.87 -16.07
C LYS A 170 11.34 -27.82 -15.31
N GLU A 171 11.93 -26.64 -15.12
CA GLU A 171 11.26 -25.49 -14.48
C GLU A 171 10.09 -25.01 -15.35
N VAL A 172 8.90 -24.91 -14.74
CA VAL A 172 7.64 -24.45 -15.36
C VAL A 172 6.98 -23.32 -14.55
N GLY A 173 7.59 -22.92 -13.44
CA GLY A 173 7.17 -21.79 -12.62
C GLY A 173 8.13 -21.56 -11.46
N LYS A 174 7.97 -20.47 -10.71
CA LYS A 174 8.77 -20.14 -9.52
C LYS A 174 7.98 -19.34 -8.49
N LEU A 175 8.45 -19.35 -7.24
CA LEU A 175 7.97 -18.53 -6.14
C LEU A 175 9.15 -18.00 -5.32
N ASN A 176 9.24 -16.68 -5.14
CA ASN A 176 10.15 -16.10 -4.16
C ASN A 176 9.48 -16.13 -2.78
N VAL A 177 10.20 -16.60 -1.78
CA VAL A 177 9.75 -16.59 -0.38
C VAL A 177 10.68 -15.70 0.42
N ALA A 178 10.11 -14.66 1.03
CA ALA A 178 10.86 -13.72 1.86
C ALA A 178 11.31 -14.37 3.18
N LYS A 179 12.50 -14.00 3.65
CA LYS A 179 13.00 -14.38 4.97
C LYS A 179 12.04 -13.89 6.06
N ASN A 180 11.92 -14.68 7.12
CA ASN A 180 10.94 -14.47 8.20
C ASN A 180 11.52 -14.87 9.57
N ASP A 181 12.83 -14.72 9.73
CA ASP A 181 13.59 -14.95 10.96
C ASP A 181 13.48 -13.81 11.98
N VAL A 182 12.85 -12.71 11.60
CA VAL A 182 12.63 -11.53 12.45
C VAL A 182 11.13 -11.20 12.48
N GLU A 183 10.58 -11.10 13.68
CA GLU A 183 9.25 -10.53 13.94
C GLU A 183 9.42 -9.10 14.46
N TYR A 184 8.82 -8.14 13.77
CA TYR A 184 8.89 -6.72 14.13
C TYR A 184 7.71 -6.38 15.04
N HIS A 185 7.95 -5.68 16.14
CA HIS A 185 6.90 -5.32 17.09
C HIS A 185 6.54 -3.84 16.99
N LEU A 186 5.27 -3.54 16.77
CA LEU A 186 4.72 -2.18 16.71
C LEU A 186 3.63 -2.00 17.78
N PRO A 187 3.95 -1.42 18.95
CA PRO A 187 2.92 -1.04 19.91
C PRO A 187 2.05 0.08 19.31
N VAL A 188 0.72 -0.02 19.47
CA VAL A 188 -0.24 1.00 19.04
C VAL A 188 -1.14 1.38 20.21
N THR A 189 -1.30 2.67 20.45
CA THR A 189 -2.23 3.25 21.43
C THR A 189 -3.31 4.00 20.68
N ILE A 190 -4.55 3.54 20.75
CA ILE A 190 -5.73 4.26 20.25
C ILE A 190 -6.16 5.25 21.32
N ILE A 191 -6.11 6.54 21.03
CA ILE A 191 -6.45 7.61 21.96
C ILE A 191 -7.81 8.17 21.58
N ASN A 192 -8.83 7.83 22.37
CA ASN A 192 -10.18 8.36 22.20
C ASN A 192 -10.26 9.76 22.84
N ILE A 193 -10.78 10.73 22.10
CA ILE A 193 -11.02 12.07 22.64
C ILE A 193 -12.44 12.13 23.18
N GLU A 194 -12.56 12.10 24.51
CA GLU A 194 -13.84 12.05 25.24
C GLU A 194 -14.15 13.38 25.92
N GLY A 195 -15.39 13.54 26.40
CA GLY A 195 -15.84 14.75 27.09
C GLY A 195 -16.13 15.94 26.17
N ASN A 196 -15.99 15.76 24.86
CA ASN A 196 -16.25 16.76 23.83
C ASN A 196 -17.75 16.88 23.46
N GLY A 197 -18.67 16.17 24.12
CA GLY A 197 -20.10 16.26 23.79
C GLY A 197 -20.48 15.70 22.42
N ILE A 198 -19.55 15.01 21.74
CA ILE A 198 -19.79 14.26 20.52
C ILE A 198 -19.79 12.77 20.89
N GLU A 199 -20.75 12.00 20.41
CA GLU A 199 -20.78 10.56 20.66
C GLU A 199 -19.48 9.92 20.14
N SER A 200 -18.60 9.47 21.03
CA SER A 200 -17.46 8.66 20.62
C SER A 200 -17.99 7.30 20.17
N ARG A 201 -17.64 6.87 18.96
CA ARG A 201 -17.69 5.46 18.61
C ARG A 201 -16.31 4.89 18.97
N PRO A 202 -16.13 4.30 20.17
CA PRO A 202 -14.82 3.81 20.57
C PRO A 202 -14.39 2.71 19.61
N ILE A 203 -13.18 2.85 19.07
CA ILE A 203 -12.59 1.80 18.23
C ILE A 203 -12.13 0.66 19.14
N SER A 204 -12.58 -0.56 18.86
CA SER A 204 -12.18 -1.74 19.63
C SER A 204 -10.71 -2.09 19.37
N ALA A 205 -9.87 -1.99 20.40
CA ALA A 205 -8.46 -2.38 20.32
C ALA A 205 -8.30 -3.83 19.82
N SER A 206 -9.14 -4.76 20.29
CA SER A 206 -9.05 -6.16 19.85
C SER A 206 -9.40 -6.36 18.38
N GLU A 207 -10.35 -5.57 17.85
CA GLU A 207 -10.71 -5.68 16.43
C GLU A 207 -9.59 -5.10 15.54
N ILE A 208 -9.03 -3.96 15.94
CA ILE A 208 -7.91 -3.33 15.22
C ILE A 208 -6.66 -4.19 15.28
N GLU A 209 -6.32 -4.74 16.46
CA GLU A 209 -5.20 -5.67 16.60
C GLU A 209 -5.36 -6.87 15.67
N LYS A 210 -6.58 -7.41 15.58
CA LYS A 210 -6.89 -8.51 14.66
C LYS A 210 -6.64 -8.11 13.21
N ILE A 211 -7.06 -6.91 12.78
CA ILE A 211 -6.85 -6.44 11.41
C ILE A 211 -5.37 -6.23 11.10
N PHE A 212 -4.62 -5.68 12.05
CA PHE A 212 -3.17 -5.49 11.90
C PHE A 212 -2.41 -6.81 11.81
N ASN A 213 -2.77 -7.77 12.66
CA ASN A 213 -2.06 -9.03 12.77
C ASN A 213 -2.56 -10.13 11.83
N GLU A 214 -3.77 -10.00 11.27
CA GLU A 214 -4.39 -11.02 10.40
C GLU A 214 -4.78 -10.52 9.02
N LYS A 215 -4.70 -9.20 8.72
CA LYS A 215 -5.20 -8.66 7.43
C LYS A 215 -4.37 -7.52 6.81
N SER A 216 -3.28 -7.08 7.43
CA SER A 216 -2.48 -5.94 6.92
C SER A 216 -0.98 -6.02 7.26
N PHE A 217 -0.54 -5.54 8.43
CA PHE A 217 0.88 -5.35 8.73
C PHE A 217 1.69 -6.64 8.87
N GLN A 218 1.05 -7.76 9.20
CA GLN A 218 1.71 -9.06 9.23
C GLN A 218 2.25 -9.48 7.85
N GLN A 219 1.73 -8.92 6.74
CA GLN A 219 2.31 -9.09 5.40
C GLN A 219 3.79 -8.68 5.34
N ALA A 220 4.20 -7.74 6.20
CA ALA A 220 5.56 -7.26 6.35
C ALA A 220 6.28 -7.81 7.60
N PHE A 221 5.78 -8.90 8.19
CA PHE A 221 6.29 -9.52 9.42
C PHE A 221 6.17 -8.63 10.67
N ILE A 222 5.21 -7.71 10.65
CA ILE A 222 4.96 -6.80 11.77
C ILE A 222 3.81 -7.35 12.59
N LYS A 223 4.06 -7.48 13.89
CA LYS A 223 3.08 -7.82 14.92
C LYS A 223 2.79 -6.60 15.77
N THR A 224 1.52 -6.30 15.95
CA THR A 224 1.05 -5.18 16.74
C THR A 224 0.48 -5.63 18.07
N SER A 225 0.70 -4.83 19.11
CA SER A 225 -0.08 -4.87 20.35
C SER A 225 -0.90 -3.59 20.44
N VAL A 226 -2.22 -3.69 20.53
CA VAL A 226 -3.10 -2.52 20.52
C VAL A 226 -3.72 -2.34 21.89
N LYS A 227 -3.61 -1.12 22.43
CA LYS A 227 -4.31 -0.70 23.64
C LYS A 227 -5.11 0.57 23.37
N THR A 228 -6.06 0.86 24.24
CA THR A 228 -6.80 2.12 24.24
C THR A 228 -6.31 3.02 25.37
N ASP A 229 -6.37 4.32 25.14
CA ASP A 229 -6.25 5.38 26.14
C ASP A 229 -7.31 6.46 25.84
N THR A 230 -7.50 7.38 26.77
CA THR A 230 -8.50 8.44 26.65
C THR A 230 -7.88 9.80 26.95
N LEU A 231 -8.15 10.78 26.09
CA LEU A 231 -7.85 12.18 26.32
C LEU A 231 -9.15 12.95 26.58
N ASN A 232 -9.41 13.28 27.85
CA ASN A 232 -10.61 14.02 28.27
C ASN A 232 -10.47 15.51 27.97
N LYS A 233 -11.22 16.01 26.97
CA LYS A 233 -11.23 17.41 26.54
C LYS A 233 -12.61 17.83 26.04
N SER A 234 -13.17 18.90 26.62
CA SER A 234 -14.44 19.46 26.12
C SER A 234 -14.27 20.17 24.77
N ILE A 235 -15.37 20.37 24.02
CA ILE A 235 -15.35 21.17 22.79
C ILE A 235 -14.82 22.57 23.09
N GLU A 236 -15.26 23.19 24.19
CA GLU A 236 -14.86 24.54 24.59
C GLU A 236 -13.36 24.59 24.85
N GLU A 237 -12.80 23.58 25.53
CA GLU A 237 -11.36 23.47 25.73
C GLU A 237 -10.63 23.35 24.39
N LEU A 238 -11.05 22.42 23.52
CA LEU A 238 -10.43 22.19 22.21
C LEU A 238 -10.48 23.43 21.31
N LEU A 239 -11.58 24.20 21.37
CA LEU A 239 -11.73 25.48 20.68
C LEU A 239 -10.77 26.53 21.26
N SER A 240 -10.71 26.64 22.59
CA SER A 240 -9.89 27.64 23.28
C SER A 240 -8.39 27.50 23.00
N ILE A 241 -7.92 26.26 22.82
CA ILE A 241 -6.52 25.95 22.49
C ILE A 241 -6.26 25.94 20.98
N GLY A 242 -7.28 26.17 20.14
CA GLY A 242 -7.17 26.17 18.69
C GLY A 242 -6.99 24.79 18.06
N ALA A 243 -7.27 23.70 18.80
CA ALA A 243 -7.22 22.34 18.26
C ALA A 243 -8.34 22.09 17.25
N ILE A 244 -9.47 22.78 17.38
CA ILE A 244 -10.61 22.69 16.44
C ILE A 244 -11.14 24.11 16.15
N SER A 245 -12.01 24.24 15.15
CA SER A 245 -12.58 25.53 14.74
C SER A 245 -14.03 25.37 14.28
N PHE A 246 -14.74 26.49 14.14
CA PHE A 246 -16.06 26.53 13.53
C PHE A 246 -15.96 26.90 12.04
N LEU A 247 -16.73 26.21 11.22
CA LEU A 247 -17.02 26.55 9.84
C LEU A 247 -18.44 27.10 9.76
N ASP A 248 -18.60 28.29 9.16
CA ASP A 248 -19.90 28.91 8.95
C ASP A 248 -20.65 28.22 7.79
N GLU A 249 -21.74 27.55 8.12
CA GLU A 249 -22.65 26.84 7.21
C GLU A 249 -23.98 27.62 7.04
N SER A 250 -24.00 28.89 7.41
CA SER A 250 -25.19 29.75 7.30
C SER A 250 -25.73 29.89 5.87
N ASN A 251 -24.96 29.55 4.84
CA ASN A 251 -25.42 29.55 3.45
C ASN A 251 -25.76 28.15 2.91
N ASN A 252 -25.51 27.09 3.68
CA ASN A 252 -25.73 25.70 3.27
C ASN A 252 -27.11 25.20 3.72
N LYS A 253 -28.09 25.25 2.80
CA LYS A 253 -29.48 24.86 3.10
C LYS A 253 -29.60 23.39 3.48
N GLU A 254 -28.89 22.51 2.78
CA GLU A 254 -28.89 21.06 3.04
C GLU A 254 -28.32 20.77 4.44
N PHE A 255 -27.20 21.38 4.81
CA PHE A 255 -26.61 21.20 6.14
C PHE A 255 -27.55 21.70 7.25
N LYS A 256 -28.20 22.85 7.06
CA LYS A 256 -29.19 23.36 8.02
C LYS A 256 -30.40 22.43 8.17
N GLU A 257 -30.91 21.90 7.06
CA GLU A 257 -32.05 20.98 7.07
C GLU A 257 -31.70 19.67 7.78
N ILE A 258 -30.51 19.12 7.54
CA ILE A 258 -30.07 17.85 8.14
C ILE A 258 -29.70 18.01 9.62
N TYR A 259 -28.94 19.05 9.96
CA TYR A 259 -28.30 19.18 11.28
C TYR A 259 -28.89 20.25 12.19
N ASN A 260 -29.88 21.02 11.70
CA ASN A 260 -30.57 22.08 12.44
C ASN A 260 -29.62 23.07 13.14
N ARG A 261 -28.51 23.42 12.48
CA ARG A 261 -27.49 24.37 12.97
C ARG A 261 -26.81 25.06 11.80
N THR A 262 -26.15 26.18 12.08
CA THR A 262 -25.48 27.01 11.07
C THR A 262 -23.96 27.00 11.17
N GLU A 263 -23.40 26.24 12.11
CA GLU A 263 -21.95 26.14 12.32
C GLU A 263 -21.58 24.66 12.42
N ARG A 264 -20.52 24.28 11.71
CA ARG A 264 -19.92 22.94 11.75
C ARG A 264 -18.62 23.00 12.54
N ILE A 265 -18.40 22.04 13.44
CA ILE A 265 -17.13 21.91 14.15
C ILE A 265 -16.18 21.09 13.28
N VAL A 266 -14.96 21.59 13.09
CA VAL A 266 -13.98 20.98 12.19
C VAL A 266 -12.58 20.95 12.81
N ALA A 267 -11.81 19.92 12.48
CA ALA A 267 -10.37 19.87 12.76
C ALA A 267 -9.59 20.73 11.76
N ASN A 268 -8.49 21.36 12.18
CA ASN A 268 -7.61 22.15 11.33
C ASN A 268 -6.23 21.50 11.18
N GLU A 269 -5.32 22.13 10.44
CA GLU A 269 -3.98 21.58 10.16
C GLU A 269 -3.11 21.35 11.41
N LYS A 270 -3.38 22.08 12.51
CA LYS A 270 -2.63 22.04 13.77
C LYS A 270 -3.23 21.07 14.78
N THR A 271 -4.40 20.51 14.52
CA THR A 271 -5.12 19.63 15.45
C THR A 271 -4.23 18.50 15.96
N LEU A 272 -3.59 17.76 15.05
CA LEU A 272 -2.71 16.65 15.42
C LEU A 272 -1.54 17.10 16.32
N GLU A 273 -0.86 18.19 15.94
CA GLU A 273 0.30 18.71 16.69
C GLU A 273 -0.09 19.18 18.10
N ILE A 274 -1.26 19.79 18.25
CA ILE A 274 -1.78 20.26 19.55
C ILE A 274 -2.15 19.05 20.44
N LEU A 275 -2.84 18.05 19.89
CA LEU A 275 -3.24 16.86 20.64
C LEU A 275 -2.04 16.01 21.05
N GLU A 276 -1.08 15.83 20.15
CA GLU A 276 0.23 15.20 20.41
C GLU A 276 0.91 15.90 21.61
N GLY A 277 1.00 17.23 21.57
CA GLY A 277 1.64 18.02 22.63
C GLY A 277 0.92 17.96 23.98
N ILE A 278 -0.41 17.80 24.00
CA ILE A 278 -1.18 17.61 25.23
C ILE A 278 -0.94 16.22 25.79
N TYR A 279 -1.08 15.19 24.96
CA TYR A 279 -0.94 13.81 25.37
C TYR A 279 0.47 13.54 25.91
N ALA A 280 1.50 14.06 25.24
CA ALA A 280 2.89 13.94 25.68
C ALA A 280 3.17 14.56 27.06
N LYS A 281 2.43 15.60 27.45
CA LYS A 281 2.55 16.21 28.79
C LYS A 281 1.86 15.38 29.88
N GLN A 282 0.86 14.59 29.52
CA GLN A 282 0.03 13.84 30.47
C GLN A 282 0.48 12.38 30.61
N ASN A 283 1.14 11.82 29.59
CA ASN A 283 1.54 10.43 29.57
C ASN A 283 3.04 10.28 29.29
N SER A 284 3.77 9.74 30.28
CA SER A 284 5.21 9.48 30.19
C SER A 284 5.61 8.43 29.15
N ASN A 285 4.64 7.66 28.63
CA ASN A 285 4.86 6.68 27.56
C ASN A 285 4.35 7.16 26.19
N ALA A 286 4.03 8.45 26.02
CA ALA A 286 3.50 8.98 24.76
C ALA A 286 4.49 8.86 23.58
N ASN A 287 5.77 8.67 23.83
CA ASN A 287 6.79 8.42 22.81
C ASN A 287 6.89 6.95 22.37
N LYS A 288 6.29 6.01 23.10
CA LYS A 288 6.37 4.57 22.81
C LYS A 288 5.33 4.12 21.80
N GLY A 289 5.77 3.36 20.81
CA GLY A 289 4.91 2.87 19.74
C GLY A 289 4.31 4.01 18.94
N VAL A 290 3.14 3.75 18.35
CA VAL A 290 2.32 4.70 17.60
C VAL A 290 1.09 5.12 18.41
N ASN A 291 0.75 6.40 18.35
CA ASN A 291 -0.47 6.98 18.91
C ASN A 291 -1.45 7.33 17.79
N LEU A 292 -2.64 6.74 17.85
CA LEU A 292 -3.72 6.98 16.92
C LEU A 292 -4.80 7.80 17.62
N PHE A 293 -4.87 9.09 17.34
CA PHE A 293 -5.94 9.95 17.85
C PHE A 293 -7.22 9.71 17.06
N VAL A 294 -8.32 9.44 17.76
CA VAL A 294 -9.64 9.29 17.15
C VAL A 294 -10.46 10.52 17.51
N LEU A 295 -10.80 11.32 16.51
CA LEU A 295 -11.57 12.53 16.67
C LEU A 295 -12.84 12.46 15.82
N ASN A 296 -13.99 12.44 16.48
CA ASN A 296 -15.29 12.32 15.80
C ASN A 296 -15.80 13.66 15.26
N ILE A 297 -14.98 14.39 14.51
CA ILE A 297 -15.38 15.57 13.74
C ILE A 297 -14.83 15.45 12.33
N GLU A 298 -15.41 16.21 11.41
CA GLU A 298 -14.89 16.31 10.06
C GLU A 298 -13.61 17.16 10.03
N ARG A 299 -12.76 16.90 9.03
CA ARG A 299 -11.62 17.76 8.76
C ARG A 299 -12.08 19.02 8.05
N HIS A 300 -11.54 20.18 8.43
CA HIS A 300 -11.73 21.41 7.68
C HIS A 300 -11.09 21.24 6.30
N HIS A 301 -11.91 21.21 5.27
CA HIS A 301 -11.46 21.17 3.89
C HIS A 301 -11.35 22.59 3.37
N PHE A 302 -10.23 22.91 2.71
CA PHE A 302 -10.12 24.15 1.96
C PHE A 302 -11.13 24.14 0.82
N VAL A 303 -11.74 25.28 0.55
CA VAL A 303 -12.64 25.46 -0.60
C VAL A 303 -11.79 25.97 -1.77
N GLU A 304 -11.89 25.33 -2.94
CA GLU A 304 -11.30 25.88 -4.17
C GLU A 304 -11.98 27.22 -4.48
N TYR A 305 -11.23 28.31 -4.34
CA TYR A 305 -11.67 29.63 -4.78
C TYR A 305 -11.51 29.74 -6.29
N ILE A 306 -12.63 29.76 -7.00
CA ILE A 306 -12.68 30.11 -8.42
C ILE A 306 -12.97 31.61 -8.53
N PRO A 307 -11.97 32.45 -8.84
CA PRO A 307 -12.18 33.89 -8.97
C PRO A 307 -13.14 34.19 -10.15
N ASN A 308 -13.99 35.21 -9.98
CA ASN A 308 -14.93 35.71 -11.02
C ASN A 308 -14.24 36.12 -12.35
N LYS A 309 -12.90 36.23 -12.37
CA LYS A 309 -12.08 36.50 -13.56
C LYS A 309 -10.91 35.50 -13.66
N PRO A 310 -11.16 34.25 -14.09
CA PRO A 310 -10.20 33.14 -14.02
C PRO A 310 -8.98 33.30 -14.93
N LYS A 311 -8.99 34.25 -15.88
CA LYS A 311 -7.83 34.54 -16.75
C LYS A 311 -6.76 35.43 -16.08
N THR A 312 -7.10 36.12 -14.98
CA THR A 312 -6.23 37.13 -14.35
C THR A 312 -5.68 36.66 -13.01
N TYR A 313 -6.42 35.79 -12.32
CA TYR A 313 -6.05 35.25 -11.02
C TYR A 313 -6.00 33.73 -11.13
N GLY A 314 -4.92 33.13 -10.60
CA GLY A 314 -4.83 31.68 -10.48
C GLY A 314 -5.96 31.13 -9.61
N ARG A 315 -6.19 29.82 -9.64
CA ARG A 315 -7.07 29.20 -8.65
C ARG A 315 -6.35 29.21 -7.30
N TYR A 316 -7.09 29.29 -6.20
CA TYR A 316 -6.50 29.26 -4.87
C TYR A 316 -7.27 28.32 -3.96
N ASP A 317 -6.56 27.66 -3.05
CA ASP A 317 -7.19 27.12 -1.86
C ASP A 317 -7.33 28.25 -0.85
N ILE A 318 -8.56 28.47 -0.38
CA ILE A 318 -8.87 29.45 0.67
C ILE A 318 -9.52 28.74 1.85
N TYR A 319 -9.29 29.28 3.04
CA TYR A 319 -10.24 29.12 4.14
C TYR A 319 -10.83 30.46 4.52
N GLU A 320 -12.07 30.42 4.99
CA GLU A 320 -12.78 31.57 5.50
C GLU A 320 -12.54 31.67 7.01
N GLU A 321 -11.99 32.79 7.45
CA GLU A 321 -11.84 33.13 8.86
C GLU A 321 -12.70 34.35 9.19
N LEU A 322 -13.37 34.32 10.33
CA LEU A 322 -14.07 35.50 10.86
C LEU A 322 -13.08 36.32 11.69
N GLU A 323 -12.47 37.34 11.09
CA GLU A 323 -11.68 38.30 11.85
C GLU A 323 -12.59 39.33 12.51
N VAL A 324 -12.42 39.49 13.82
CA VAL A 324 -13.08 40.53 14.60
C VAL A 324 -12.14 41.72 14.65
N ASN A 325 -12.51 42.81 14.01
CA ASN A 325 -11.68 44.01 14.07
C ASN A 325 -11.71 44.61 15.49
N LYS A 326 -10.83 45.60 15.75
CA LYS A 326 -10.70 46.25 17.06
C LYS A 326 -11.99 46.87 17.61
N ASN A 327 -13.02 47.03 16.77
CA ASN A 327 -14.31 47.61 17.13
C ASN A 327 -15.41 46.53 17.31
N GLY A 328 -15.05 45.24 17.31
CA GLY A 328 -16.01 44.14 17.49
C GLY A 328 -16.74 43.72 16.22
N ASN A 329 -16.44 44.31 15.06
CA ASN A 329 -17.12 43.96 13.81
C ASN A 329 -16.49 42.70 13.22
N LYS A 330 -17.33 41.68 13.05
CA LYS A 330 -16.98 40.42 12.37
C LYS A 330 -16.88 40.66 10.88
N THR A 331 -15.71 40.38 10.31
CA THR A 331 -15.47 40.45 8.87
C THR A 331 -15.01 39.08 8.41
N LYS A 332 -15.65 38.53 7.37
CA LYS A 332 -15.17 37.32 6.71
C LYS A 332 -13.91 37.67 5.93
N VAL A 333 -12.80 37.04 6.28
CA VAL A 333 -11.50 37.25 5.65
C VAL A 333 -11.07 35.91 5.06
N TYR A 334 -10.74 35.93 3.78
CA TYR A 334 -10.27 34.76 3.06
C TYR A 334 -8.75 34.73 3.14
N LYS A 335 -8.19 33.70 3.77
CA LYS A 335 -6.74 33.51 3.82
C LYS A 335 -6.30 32.55 2.71
N TYR A 336 -5.39 33.06 1.88
CA TYR A 336 -4.83 32.35 0.74
C TYR A 336 -3.71 31.43 1.21
N ILE A 337 -3.79 30.15 0.86
CA ILE A 337 -2.74 29.17 1.25
C ILE A 337 -1.92 28.73 0.05
N CYS A 338 -2.55 28.42 -1.10
CA CYS A 338 -1.85 27.89 -2.26
C CYS A 338 -2.36 28.51 -3.57
N LYS A 339 -1.46 28.76 -4.52
CA LYS A 339 -1.78 29.28 -5.87
C LYS A 339 -1.56 28.16 -6.90
N TYR A 340 -2.59 27.78 -7.64
CA TYR A 340 -2.44 26.86 -8.76
C TYR A 340 -1.81 27.62 -9.95
N LYS A 341 -0.56 27.30 -10.30
CA LYS A 341 0.04 27.59 -11.61
C LYS A 341 0.08 26.29 -12.41
N THR A 342 -0.23 26.36 -13.69
CA THR A 342 -0.25 25.23 -14.63
C THR A 342 1.15 24.76 -15.07
N GLU A 343 2.22 25.34 -14.54
CA GLU A 343 3.60 24.93 -14.80
C GLU A 343 4.27 24.59 -13.46
N LEU A 344 4.77 23.34 -13.37
CA LEU A 344 5.54 22.82 -12.25
C LEU A 344 6.87 23.58 -12.16
N ASP A 345 6.94 24.58 -11.30
CA ASP A 345 8.19 25.20 -10.88
C ASP A 345 8.64 24.49 -9.59
N SER A 346 9.85 23.91 -9.61
CA SER A 346 10.40 23.02 -8.57
C SER A 346 10.77 23.73 -7.26
N SER A 347 10.36 24.98 -7.09
CA SER A 347 10.86 25.87 -6.03
C SER A 347 9.92 26.08 -4.82
N TYR A 348 8.73 25.45 -4.77
CA TYR A 348 7.79 25.65 -3.66
C TYR A 348 7.85 24.55 -2.60
N LYS A 349 8.37 24.90 -1.41
CA LYS A 349 8.23 24.13 -0.17
C LYS A 349 6.93 24.57 0.54
N GLY A 350 5.89 23.75 0.47
CA GLY A 350 4.62 23.97 1.20
C GLY A 350 3.80 22.68 1.29
N LYS A 351 3.10 22.49 2.42
CA LYS A 351 2.22 21.33 2.68
C LYS A 351 1.00 21.44 1.74
N TYR A 352 0.82 20.50 0.81
CA TYR A 352 -0.33 20.41 -0.10
C TYR A 352 -1.32 19.38 0.43
N PHE A 353 -2.61 19.72 0.59
CA PHE A 353 -3.68 18.71 0.69
C PHE A 353 -5.02 19.25 0.17
N MET A 354 -5.56 18.59 -0.84
CA MET A 354 -6.93 18.73 -1.35
C MET A 354 -7.63 17.40 -1.12
N LEU A 355 -8.73 17.38 -0.38
CA LEU A 355 -9.67 16.26 -0.35
C LEU A 355 -11.07 16.82 -0.57
N GLU A 356 -11.79 16.24 -1.53
CA GLU A 356 -13.19 16.56 -1.80
C GLU A 356 -14.05 15.63 -0.93
N GLY A 357 -14.72 16.19 0.09
CA GLY A 357 -15.55 15.46 1.06
C GLY A 357 -14.83 15.16 2.38
N GLY A 358 -15.24 15.82 3.47
CA GLY A 358 -14.69 15.96 4.85
C GLY A 358 -14.12 14.75 5.63
N ARG A 359 -13.70 13.67 4.97
CA ARG A 359 -13.49 12.31 5.51
C ARG A 359 -12.08 11.85 5.15
N GLY A 360 -11.25 11.52 6.14
CA GLY A 360 -9.87 11.06 5.95
C GLY A 360 -9.09 11.02 7.27
N GLY A 361 -7.78 10.79 7.21
CA GLY A 361 -6.88 10.96 8.34
C GLY A 361 -5.83 12.04 8.09
N GLN A 362 -4.98 12.25 9.08
CA GLN A 362 -3.75 13.02 8.94
C GLN A 362 -2.64 12.29 9.69
N SER A 363 -1.58 11.99 8.96
CA SER A 363 -0.32 11.48 9.45
C SER A 363 0.81 12.36 8.93
N ASN A 364 1.94 12.31 9.63
CA ASN A 364 3.17 12.89 9.08
C ASN A 364 3.82 11.83 8.20
N VAL A 365 4.60 12.27 7.21
CA VAL A 365 5.32 11.34 6.32
C VAL A 365 6.82 11.58 6.39
N ILE A 366 7.55 10.50 6.09
CA ILE A 366 9.00 10.27 6.01
C ILE A 366 9.94 11.50 6.05
N PRO A 367 11.02 11.43 6.85
CA PRO A 367 11.14 10.61 8.05
C PRO A 367 10.24 11.24 9.10
N THR A 368 9.28 10.46 9.60
CA THR A 368 8.21 11.04 10.41
C THR A 368 8.74 11.55 11.74
N LYS A 369 9.72 10.86 12.35
CA LYS A 369 10.26 11.08 13.73
C LYS A 369 9.18 11.35 14.77
N LYS A 370 7.94 11.04 14.39
CA LYS A 370 6.68 11.34 15.03
C LYS A 370 5.95 10.04 14.96
N ASN A 371 5.29 9.76 16.05
CA ASN A 371 4.60 8.51 16.23
C ASN A 371 3.09 8.71 16.28
N CYS A 372 2.59 9.89 15.87
CA CYS A 372 1.19 10.25 16.01
C CYS A 372 0.50 10.41 14.65
N CYS A 373 -0.69 9.86 14.53
CA CYS A 373 -1.64 10.14 13.45
C CYS A 373 -3.04 10.38 14.03
N ILE A 374 -3.93 10.99 13.25
CA ILE A 374 -5.31 11.28 13.63
C ILE A 374 -6.28 10.79 12.58
N LEU A 375 -7.42 10.24 13.02
CA LEU A 375 -8.56 9.87 12.20
C LEU A 375 -9.74 10.80 12.47
N TYR A 376 -10.40 11.22 11.39
CA TYR A 376 -11.60 12.07 11.40
C TYR A 376 -12.87 11.26 11.10
N GLN A 377 -14.05 11.85 11.32
CA GLN A 377 -15.34 11.19 11.12
C GLN A 377 -15.60 10.80 9.64
N GLY A 378 -15.97 9.53 9.37
CA GLY A 378 -16.73 9.17 8.17
C GLY A 378 -16.21 8.09 7.21
N TYR A 379 -15.25 7.23 7.59
CA TYR A 379 -14.79 6.15 6.71
C TYR A 379 -14.78 4.78 7.41
N ASP A 380 -14.60 3.70 6.63
CA ASP A 380 -14.22 2.37 7.14
C ASP A 380 -12.98 2.56 8.04
N GLU A 381 -13.22 2.51 9.35
CA GLU A 381 -12.22 2.79 10.40
C GLU A 381 -10.97 1.94 10.19
N ARG A 382 -11.11 0.76 9.59
CA ARG A 382 -10.09 -0.28 9.54
C ARG A 382 -9.02 0.05 8.51
N MET A 383 -9.43 0.26 7.25
CA MET A 383 -8.50 0.51 6.15
C MET A 383 -7.82 1.87 6.30
N THR A 384 -8.57 2.87 6.78
CA THR A 384 -8.03 4.22 7.04
C THR A 384 -6.98 4.17 8.12
N THR A 385 -7.21 3.40 9.18
CA THR A 385 -6.18 3.20 10.21
C THR A 385 -4.92 2.57 9.63
N VAL A 386 -5.04 1.54 8.79
CA VAL A 386 -3.89 0.90 8.14
C VAL A 386 -3.12 1.89 7.26
N HIS A 387 -3.82 2.72 6.49
CA HIS A 387 -3.23 3.74 5.62
C HIS A 387 -2.44 4.79 6.42
N GLU A 388 -3.06 5.38 7.45
CA GLU A 388 -2.43 6.44 8.26
C GLU A 388 -1.23 5.92 9.05
N ILE A 389 -1.32 4.70 9.60
CA ILE A 389 -0.16 4.08 10.25
C ILE A 389 0.89 3.70 9.19
N GLY A 390 0.50 3.30 7.97
CA GLY A 390 1.41 3.08 6.86
C GLY A 390 2.30 4.30 6.58
N HIS A 391 1.76 5.52 6.64
CA HIS A 391 2.55 6.75 6.56
C HIS A 391 3.56 6.92 7.70
N LEU A 392 3.17 6.56 8.94
CA LEU A 392 4.09 6.54 10.08
C LEU A 392 5.19 5.49 9.93
N LEU A 393 4.90 4.40 9.23
CA LEU A 393 5.84 3.36 8.83
C LEU A 393 6.58 3.70 7.53
N GLY A 394 6.67 4.99 7.22
CA GLY A 394 7.47 5.53 6.14
C GLY A 394 6.98 5.18 4.75
N LEU A 395 5.70 4.87 4.59
CA LEU A 395 5.12 4.71 3.27
C LEU A 395 4.63 6.06 2.76
N SER A 396 4.94 6.36 1.50
CA SER A 396 4.26 7.44 0.78
C SER A 396 3.06 6.88 0.03
N GLU A 397 2.14 7.75 -0.35
CA GLU A 397 1.09 7.38 -1.30
C GLU A 397 1.74 6.82 -2.56
N ILE A 398 1.16 5.78 -3.13
CA ILE A 398 1.82 5.12 -4.26
C ILE A 398 1.90 5.99 -5.51
N TYR A 399 1.25 7.15 -5.58
CA TYR A 399 1.32 8.06 -6.73
C TYR A 399 2.24 9.26 -6.49
N LYS A 400 2.86 9.37 -5.30
CA LYS A 400 3.69 10.51 -4.91
C LYS A 400 4.87 10.06 -4.04
N LEU A 401 6.08 10.39 -4.46
CA LEU A 401 7.27 10.21 -3.64
C LEU A 401 7.46 11.41 -2.72
N LEU A 402 7.76 11.15 -1.44
CA LEU A 402 8.04 12.19 -0.45
C LEU A 402 9.54 12.34 -0.15
N ILE A 403 10.36 11.39 -0.61
CA ILE A 403 11.81 11.53 -0.69
C ILE A 403 12.21 12.15 -2.03
N SER A 404 13.15 13.11 -2.01
CA SER A 404 13.55 13.91 -3.16
C SER A 404 15.06 13.85 -3.34
N GLU A 405 15.50 13.32 -4.49
CA GLU A 405 16.91 13.28 -4.88
C GLU A 405 17.49 14.70 -4.98
N GLU A 406 16.72 15.63 -5.56
CA GLU A 406 17.11 17.04 -5.64
C GLU A 406 17.37 17.65 -4.26
N ARG A 407 16.49 17.38 -3.28
CA ARG A 407 16.69 17.83 -1.89
C ARG A 407 17.93 17.18 -1.29
N TYR A 408 18.13 15.88 -1.48
CA TYR A 408 19.32 15.18 -1.01
C TYR A 408 20.60 15.81 -1.58
N ASP A 409 20.68 16.00 -2.90
CA ASP A 409 21.84 16.60 -3.57
C ASP A 409 22.09 18.05 -3.16
N PHE A 410 21.03 18.81 -2.90
CA PHE A 410 21.12 20.15 -2.33
C PHE A 410 21.74 20.11 -0.94
N LEU A 411 21.25 19.24 -0.04
CA LEU A 411 21.75 19.13 1.33
C LEU A 411 23.21 18.64 1.37
N LYS A 412 23.61 17.70 0.49
CA LYS A 412 25.01 17.24 0.42
C LYS A 412 26.00 18.34 0.04
N ARG A 413 25.55 19.40 -0.65
CA ARG A 413 26.37 20.56 -1.05
C ARG A 413 26.36 21.69 -0.01
N LYS A 414 25.48 21.62 1.00
CA LYS A 414 25.33 22.64 2.04
C LYS A 414 26.46 22.50 3.08
N GLN A 415 27.16 23.59 3.40
CA GLN A 415 28.26 23.57 4.38
C GLN A 415 27.81 23.32 5.82
N ASN A 416 26.70 23.94 6.24
CA ASN A 416 26.18 23.86 7.60
C ASN A 416 24.80 23.20 7.59
N LEU A 417 24.75 21.94 8.01
CA LEU A 417 23.53 21.15 8.12
C LEU A 417 22.98 21.20 9.55
N THR A 418 21.66 21.36 9.68
CA THR A 418 20.96 21.08 10.95
C THR A 418 20.93 19.57 11.21
N GLU A 419 20.67 19.14 12.44
CA GLU A 419 20.52 17.71 12.76
C GLU A 419 19.39 17.05 11.94
N GLU A 420 18.28 17.76 11.72
CA GLU A 420 17.19 17.29 10.86
C GLU A 420 17.65 17.05 9.42
N GLU A 421 18.50 17.93 8.87
CA GLU A 421 19.03 17.76 7.52
C GLU A 421 20.06 16.63 7.42
N LYS A 422 20.86 16.39 8.46
CA LYS A 422 21.75 15.23 8.54
C LYS A 422 20.97 13.93 8.57
N ASP A 423 19.91 13.87 9.36
CA ASP A 423 19.04 12.71 9.43
C ASP A 423 18.32 12.46 8.10
N TYR A 424 17.84 13.52 7.42
CA TYR A 424 17.28 13.37 6.07
C TYR A 424 18.27 12.75 5.09
N ILE A 425 19.54 13.18 5.11
CA ILE A 425 20.60 12.59 4.26
C ILE A 425 20.77 11.10 4.57
N LYS A 426 20.90 10.75 5.85
CA LYS A 426 21.05 9.36 6.31
C LYS A 426 19.84 8.51 5.87
N ASP A 427 18.64 9.01 6.08
CA ASP A 427 17.41 8.32 5.71
C ASP A 427 17.29 8.15 4.20
N TYR A 428 17.57 9.19 3.42
CA TYR A 428 17.58 9.10 1.97
C TYR A 428 18.60 8.05 1.49
N GLU A 429 19.81 8.03 2.05
CA GLU A 429 20.86 7.06 1.69
C GLU A 429 20.46 5.62 2.00
N VAL A 430 19.72 5.38 3.09
CA VAL A 430 19.21 4.04 3.41
C VAL A 430 17.97 3.71 2.57
N MET A 431 17.05 4.65 2.44
CA MET A 431 15.77 4.44 1.75
C MET A 431 15.94 4.26 0.26
N ARG A 432 16.87 4.97 -0.40
CA ARG A 432 17.13 4.84 -1.84
C ARG A 432 17.51 3.42 -2.28
N LYS A 433 17.89 2.53 -1.35
CA LYS A 433 18.12 1.10 -1.64
C LYS A 433 16.80 0.37 -1.94
N TYR A 434 15.69 0.83 -1.34
CA TYR A 434 14.35 0.40 -1.68
C TYR A 434 13.96 1.16 -2.94
N LYS A 435 13.63 0.41 -4.00
CA LYS A 435 13.18 1.04 -5.24
C LYS A 435 11.72 1.43 -5.07
N TYR A 436 11.48 2.74 -5.09
CA TYR A 436 10.13 3.27 -5.02
C TYR A 436 9.55 3.34 -6.42
N PHE A 437 8.34 2.84 -6.54
CA PHE A 437 7.58 2.88 -7.77
C PHE A 437 6.34 3.71 -7.54
N THR A 438 6.06 4.62 -8.46
CA THR A 438 4.79 5.33 -8.43
C THR A 438 3.82 4.74 -9.43
N PHE A 439 2.56 4.68 -9.04
CA PHE A 439 1.47 4.17 -9.85
C PHE A 439 0.43 5.26 -10.07
N LYS A 440 -0.41 5.08 -11.08
CA LYS A 440 -1.57 5.94 -11.28
C LYS A 440 -2.47 5.92 -10.03
N HIS A 441 -2.94 7.07 -9.63
CA HIS A 441 -3.80 7.24 -8.46
C HIS A 441 -5.11 6.44 -8.59
N GLY A 442 -5.49 5.72 -7.54
CA GLY A 442 -6.75 4.98 -7.42
C GLY A 442 -6.83 3.74 -8.31
N SER A 443 -5.70 3.21 -8.79
CA SER A 443 -5.68 2.10 -9.75
C SER A 443 -5.20 0.77 -9.19
N THR A 444 -4.98 0.66 -7.88
CA THR A 444 -4.39 -0.53 -7.26
C THR A 444 -5.12 -0.98 -5.99
N ASP A 445 -4.87 -2.24 -5.62
CA ASP A 445 -5.30 -2.87 -4.37
C ASP A 445 -4.34 -2.59 -3.20
N ASN A 446 -3.44 -1.62 -3.33
CA ASN A 446 -2.46 -1.27 -2.31
C ASN A 446 -3.09 -0.43 -1.19
N PHE A 447 -2.79 -0.72 0.08
CA PHE A 447 -3.30 0.08 1.21
C PHE A 447 -2.90 1.55 1.16
N MET A 448 -1.78 1.88 0.50
CA MET A 448 -1.29 3.25 0.32
C MET A 448 -1.80 3.95 -0.94
N ASP A 449 -2.66 3.28 -1.71
CA ASP A 449 -3.35 3.92 -2.83
C ASP A 449 -4.64 4.54 -2.31
N ASP A 450 -4.76 5.84 -2.51
CA ASP A 450 -5.77 6.69 -1.90
C ASP A 450 -7.20 6.28 -2.31
N TYR A 451 -8.16 6.81 -1.56
CA TYR A 451 -9.56 6.49 -1.67
C TYR A 451 -10.13 7.05 -2.96
N ILE A 452 -10.63 6.12 -3.77
CA ILE A 452 -11.37 6.39 -4.98
C ILE A 452 -12.55 7.32 -4.65
N ARG A 453 -12.81 8.33 -5.50
CA ARG A 453 -13.95 9.25 -5.35
C ARG A 453 -15.25 8.45 -5.19
N TYR A 454 -16.21 8.96 -4.42
CA TYR A 454 -17.53 8.35 -4.13
C TYR A 454 -18.29 7.78 -5.35
N ASN A 455 -17.94 8.22 -6.57
CA ASN A 455 -18.60 7.83 -7.82
C ASN A 455 -17.84 6.76 -8.64
N GLN A 456 -16.75 6.15 -8.14
CA GLN A 456 -16.09 5.03 -8.83
C GLN A 456 -16.13 3.74 -8.02
N VAL A 457 -15.97 2.61 -8.74
CA VAL A 457 -15.97 1.27 -8.15
C VAL A 457 -14.80 1.17 -7.17
N GLU A 458 -15.10 0.93 -5.90
CA GLU A 458 -14.10 0.75 -4.87
C GLU A 458 -13.25 -0.49 -5.17
N VAL A 459 -11.94 -0.30 -5.35
CA VAL A 459 -10.98 -1.40 -5.44
C VAL A 459 -10.63 -1.81 -4.02
N PRO A 460 -10.95 -3.05 -3.59
CA PRO A 460 -10.65 -3.47 -2.23
C PRO A 460 -9.15 -3.40 -1.95
N LYS A 461 -8.77 -2.67 -0.90
CA LYS A 461 -7.38 -2.55 -0.46
C LYS A 461 -6.99 -3.80 0.33
N LYS A 462 -5.95 -4.50 -0.11
CA LYS A 462 -5.65 -5.86 0.36
C LYS A 462 -4.16 -6.15 0.54
N SER A 463 -3.26 -5.34 -0.02
CA SER A 463 -1.84 -5.69 -0.04
C SER A 463 -0.88 -4.52 0.14
N PHE A 464 0.31 -4.86 0.63
CA PHE A 464 1.51 -4.05 0.47
C PHE A 464 2.43 -4.69 -0.57
N TYR A 465 3.19 -3.88 -1.29
CA TYR A 465 4.23 -4.35 -2.21
C TYR A 465 5.48 -4.82 -1.44
N ARG A 466 6.26 -5.70 -2.07
CA ARG A 466 7.47 -6.27 -1.47
C ARG A 466 8.46 -5.20 -1.00
N TRP A 467 8.61 -4.11 -1.75
CA TRP A 467 9.50 -3.01 -1.38
C TRP A 467 8.98 -2.23 -0.17
N GLN A 468 7.65 -2.07 -0.03
CA GLN A 468 7.03 -1.42 1.12
C GLN A 468 7.26 -2.22 2.42
N TRP A 469 7.29 -3.57 2.35
CA TRP A 469 7.61 -4.39 3.52
C TRP A 469 8.95 -3.98 4.15
N GLY A 470 9.99 -3.80 3.32
CA GLY A 470 11.32 -3.41 3.79
C GLY A 470 11.39 -1.99 4.35
N VAL A 471 10.59 -1.07 3.80
CA VAL A 471 10.49 0.32 4.30
C VAL A 471 9.85 0.34 5.69
N MET A 472 8.71 -0.33 5.88
CA MET A 472 8.04 -0.41 7.18
C MET A 472 8.93 -1.04 8.26
N GLN A 473 9.63 -2.12 7.90
CA GLN A 473 10.59 -2.79 8.79
C GLN A 473 11.75 -1.89 9.21
N TYR A 474 12.24 -1.06 8.30
CA TYR A 474 13.30 -0.09 8.59
C TYR A 474 12.81 0.96 9.60
N GLU A 475 11.64 1.53 9.37
CA GLU A 475 11.05 2.55 10.26
C GLU A 475 10.85 2.03 11.68
N ILE A 476 10.26 0.85 11.85
CA ILE A 476 10.06 0.23 13.18
C ILE A 476 11.38 0.06 13.93
N ASN A 477 12.43 -0.38 13.24
CA ASN A 477 13.69 -0.67 13.89
C ASN A 477 14.49 0.58 14.28
N ASN A 478 14.27 1.71 13.61
CA ASN A 478 15.10 2.90 13.78
C ASN A 478 14.39 4.04 14.52
N TYR A 479 13.06 4.15 14.40
CA TYR A 479 12.34 5.35 14.82
C TYR A 479 11.15 5.09 15.74
N ILE A 480 10.69 3.85 15.86
CA ILE A 480 9.64 3.50 16.82
C ILE A 480 10.27 3.06 18.14
N GLU A 481 10.08 3.88 19.16
CA GLU A 481 10.46 3.53 20.53
C GLU A 481 9.57 2.39 21.04
N LYS A 482 10.18 1.40 21.70
CA LYS A 482 9.53 0.14 22.07
C LYS A 482 8.88 0.17 23.45
#